data_AF-A0AA43FHE7-F1
#
_entry.id   AF-A0AA43FHE7-F1
#
_cell.length_a   1.000
_cell.length_b   1.000
_cell.length_c   1.000
_cell.angle_alpha   90.00
_cell.angle_beta   90.00
_cell.angle_gamma   90.00
#
_symmetry.space_group_name_H-M   'P 1'
#
loop_
_entity.id
_entity.type
_entity.pdbx_description
1 polymer ?
#
loop_
_entity_poly.entity_id
_entity_poly.type
_entity_poly.pdbx_seq_one_letter_code
_entity_poly.pdbx_strand_id
1 'polypeptide(L)' 'MERSGGLYVVVLSLPRPALIKVGALGKIPFGAGTYMYVGSAIAGLEQRIARHKARQGKK' A
#
# COMPACT_ATOMS: atom_id res chain seq x y z
N MET A 1 11.89 5.66 -25.53
CA MET A 1 11.96 5.69 -24.05
C MET A 1 10.75 4.93 -23.54
N GLU A 2 10.95 3.71 -23.05
CA GLU A 2 9.87 2.87 -22.52
C GLU A 2 9.16 3.61 -21.39
N ARG A 3 7.86 3.88 -21.57
CA ARG A 3 7.02 4.37 -20.48
C ARG A 3 6.57 3.15 -19.70
N SER A 4 7.37 2.70 -18.74
CA SER A 4 7.00 1.61 -17.83
C SER A 4 5.90 2.06 -16.87
N GLY A 5 4.67 2.09 -17.40
CA GLY A 5 3.43 2.29 -16.67
C GLY A 5 2.70 0.96 -16.45
N GLY A 6 1.67 0.97 -15.61
CA GLY A 6 0.88 -0.22 -15.33
C GLY A 6 0.08 -0.13 -14.04
N LEU A 7 -0.62 -1.22 -13.73
CA LEU A 7 -1.28 -1.43 -12.44
C LEU A 7 -0.35 -2.19 -11.50
N TYR A 8 -0.49 -1.92 -10.20
CA TYR A 8 0.19 -2.68 -9.16
C TYR A 8 -0.73 -2.87 -7.96
N VAL A 9 -0.47 -3.94 -7.21
CA VAL A 9 -1.17 -4.25 -5.97
C VAL A 9 -0.16 -4.35 -4.84
N VAL A 10 -0.42 -3.67 -3.73
CA VAL A 10 0.27 -3.87 -2.46
C VAL A 10 -0.60 -4.77 -1.60
N VAL A 11 -0.08 -5.94 -1.26
CA VAL A 11 -0.75 -6.90 -0.37
C VAL A 11 -0.23 -6.68 1.05
N LEU A 12 -1.16 -6.54 2.00
CA LEU A 12 -0.89 -6.27 3.41
C LEU A 12 -1.55 -7.36 4.25
N SER A 13 -0.79 -7.98 5.16
CA SER A 13 -1.33 -8.95 6.11
C SER A 13 -1.48 -8.30 7.47
N LEU A 14 -2.70 -8.35 8.02
CA LEU A 14 -3.01 -7.89 9.37
C LEU A 14 -3.38 -9.11 10.22
N PRO A 15 -2.44 -9.65 11.02
CA PRO A 15 -2.64 -10.94 11.70
C PRO A 15 -3.66 -10.88 12.84
N ARG A 16 -4.03 -9.69 13.31
CA ARG A 16 -4.98 -9.48 14.41
C ARG A 16 -5.74 -8.18 14.20
N PRO A 17 -7.00 -8.07 14.65
CA PRO A 17 -7.76 -6.82 14.54
C PRO A 17 -7.02 -5.65 15.18
N ALA A 18 -7.13 -4.46 14.59
CA ALA A 18 -6.45 -3.27 15.06
C ALA A 18 -7.26 -2.01 14.76
N LEU A 19 -7.17 -1.03 15.66
CA LEU A 19 -7.69 0.31 15.45
C LEU A 19 -6.58 1.18 14.85
N ILE A 20 -6.68 1.50 13.55
CA ILE A 20 -5.61 2.15 12.80
C ILE A 20 -5.99 3.61 12.54
N LYS A 21 -5.06 4.54 12.76
CA LYS A 21 -5.24 5.96 12.40
C LYS A 21 -5.11 6.14 10.89
N VAL A 22 -6.17 6.59 10.23
CA VAL A 22 -6.26 6.84 8.79
C VAL A 22 -6.41 8.34 8.54
N GLY A 23 -5.30 9.07 8.48
CA GLY A 23 -5.28 10.49 8.11
C GLY A 23 -6.36 11.33 8.84
N ALA A 24 -7.13 12.09 8.06
CA ALA A 24 -8.25 12.90 8.54
C ALA A 24 -9.51 12.09 8.93
N LEU A 25 -9.61 10.82 8.54
CA LEU A 25 -10.73 9.94 8.90
C LEU A 25 -10.64 9.43 10.35
N GLY A 26 -9.56 9.75 11.06
CA GLY A 26 -9.40 9.36 12.46
C GLY A 26 -9.06 7.88 12.61
N LYS A 27 -9.55 7.25 13.67
CA LYS A 27 -9.24 5.85 14.01
C LYS A 27 -10.35 4.93 13.49
N ILE A 28 -9.99 3.97 12.64
CA ILE A 28 -10.92 3.04 12.00
C ILE A 28 -10.58 1.61 12.44
N PRO A 29 -11.58 0.79 12.84
CA PRO A 29 -11.35 -0.61 13.15
C PRO A 29 -11.09 -1.42 11.88
N PHE A 30 -10.00 -2.17 11.86
CA PHE A 30 -9.68 -3.15 10.84
C PHE A 30 -9.71 -4.54 11.47
N GLY A 31 -10.40 -5.48 10.80
CA GLY A 31 -10.37 -6.90 11.17
C GLY A 31 -9.02 -7.54 10.87
N ALA A 32 -8.79 -8.74 11.40
CA ALA A 32 -7.68 -9.56 10.90
C ALA A 32 -7.97 -9.97 9.45
N GLY A 33 -6.94 -10.02 8.60
CA GLY A 33 -7.10 -10.45 7.22
C GLY A 33 -6.05 -9.90 6.26
N THR A 34 -6.29 -10.19 4.99
CA THR A 34 -5.47 -9.68 3.88
C THR A 34 -6.15 -8.48 3.27
N TYR A 35 -5.41 -7.38 3.18
CA TYR A 35 -5.85 -6.13 2.57
C TYR A 35 -5.05 -5.86 1.30
N MET A 36 -5.71 -5.32 0.28
CA MET A 36 -5.10 -5.01 -1.01
C MET A 36 -5.25 -3.52 -1.30
N TYR A 37 -4.14 -2.86 -1.61
CA TYR A 37 -4.14 -1.52 -2.15
C TYR A 37 -3.80 -1.58 -3.63
N VAL A 38 -4.75 -1.18 -4.48
CA VAL A 38 -4.59 -1.16 -5.93
C VAL A 38 -4.23 0.25 -6.37
N GLY A 39 -3.14 0.38 -7.13
CA GLY A 39 -2.70 1.65 -7.69
C GLY A 39 -2.32 1.52 -9.17
N SER A 40 -2.37 2.63 -9.88
CA SER A 40 -1.88 2.74 -11.25
C SER A 40 -0.68 3.68 -11.34
N ALA A 41 0.11 3.54 -12.40
CA ALA A 41 1.18 4.45 -12.77
C ALA A 41 1.13 4.68 -14.28
N ILE A 42 0.98 5.94 -14.71
CA ILE A 42 1.06 6.32 -16.13
C ILE A 42 2.51 6.21 -16.64
N ALA A 43 3.47 6.47 -15.76
CA ALA A 43 4.90 6.20 -15.93
C ALA A 43 5.56 6.02 -14.55
N GLY A 44 6.75 5.45 -14.50
CA GLY A 44 7.54 5.31 -13.28
C GLY A 44 6.96 4.29 -12.29
N LEU A 45 6.44 3.18 -12.81
CA LEU A 45 5.86 2.09 -12.03
C LEU A 45 6.87 1.55 -10.98
N GLU A 46 8.12 1.34 -11.40
CA GLU A 46 9.17 0.81 -10.53
C GLU A 46 9.47 1.73 -9.34
N GLN A 47 9.53 3.05 -9.56
CA GLN A 47 9.77 4.02 -8.48
C GLN A 47 8.61 4.03 -7.47
N ARG A 48 7.36 3.87 -7.94
CA ARG A 48 6.19 3.75 -7.05
C ARG A 48 6.25 2.46 -6.23
N ILE A 49 6.58 1.34 -6.86
CA ILE A 49 6.75 0.05 -6.17
C ILE A 49 7.89 0.15 -5.15
N ALA A 50 9.04 0.72 -5.52
CA ALA A 50 10.19 0.90 -4.62
C ALA A 50 9.85 1.75 -3.41
N ARG A 51 9.10 2.85 -3.57
CA ARG A 51 8.62 3.69 -2.46
C ARG A 51 7.75 2.92 -1.48
N HIS A 52 6.84 2.09 -1.97
CA HIS A 52 5.98 1.26 -1.13
C HIS A 52 6.80 0.20 -0.38
N LYS A 53 7.77 -0.44 -1.03
CA LYS A 53 8.68 -1.41 -0.39
C LYS A 53 9.58 -0.76 0.67
N ALA A 54 10.17 0.40 0.39
CA ALA A 54 11.05 1.11 1.33
C ALA A 54 10.35 1.53 2.62
N ARG A 55 9.02 1.72 2.58
CA ARG A 55 8.21 2.07 3.76
C ARG A 55 7.83 0.86 4.62
N GLN A 56 7.97 -0.37 4.13
CA GLN A 56 7.67 -1.58 4.91
C GLN A 56 8.74 -1.90 5.97
N GLY A 57 9.93 -1.26 5.90
CA GLY A 57 11.05 -1.51 6.82
C GLY A 57 11.24 -0.48 7.94
N LYS A 58 10.44 0.58 8.02
CA LYS A 58 10.52 1.54 9.14
C LYS A 58 9.63 1.07 10.28
N LYS A 59 10.29 0.42 11.24
CA LYS A 59 9.75 0.02 12.54
C LYS A 59 9.39 1.23 13.39
#